data_AF-A0A7V3M5G3-F1
#
_entry.id   AF-A0A7V3M5G3-F1
#
_cell.length_a   1.000
_cell.length_b   1.000
_cell.length_c   1.000
_cell.angle_alpha   90.00
_cell.angle_beta   90.00
_cell.angle_gamma   90.00
#
_symmetry.space_group_name_H-M   'P 1'
#
loop_
_entity.id
_entity.type
_entity.pdbx_description
1 polymer ?
#
loop_
_entity_poly.entity_id
_entity_poly.type
_entity_poly.pdbx_seq_one_letter_code
_entity_poly.pdbx_strand_id
1 'polypeptide(L)'
;MSCRRRGAGGRFRLPDRRPLGEAAVETRIDRDRLRDLRQKRPMTQEGLADLSGLHPRTIQRIERSGIASVQSIRCIARALEVDVSALELQPGKDIEKDNAFRSVANVLRGAGAAFLWVALSALVWTGNSEGGALAAVVAALGFASFCVGLWLLGEGNRREALLR
;
A
#
# COMPACT_ATOMS: atom_id res chain seq x y z
N MET A 1 71.22 1.98 -38.40
CA MET A 1 69.95 1.63 -39.09
C MET A 1 69.39 0.36 -38.46
N SER A 2 68.22 0.41 -37.81
CA SER A 2 67.18 -0.62 -37.94
C SER A 2 65.99 -0.30 -37.03
N CYS A 3 64.89 0.01 -37.71
CA CYS A 3 63.47 0.00 -37.40
C CYS A 3 62.96 -0.22 -35.95
N ARG A 4 62.15 0.76 -35.55
CA ARG A 4 61.23 0.80 -34.40
C ARG A 4 59.92 0.06 -34.76
N ARG A 5 59.40 -0.81 -33.88
CA ARG A 5 57.96 -1.14 -33.85
C ARG A 5 57.40 -0.98 -32.44
N ARG A 6 56.61 0.09 -32.27
CA ARG A 6 55.72 0.29 -31.12
C ARG A 6 54.47 -0.58 -31.35
N GLY A 7 54.28 -1.60 -30.53
CA GLY A 7 53.03 -2.36 -30.48
C GLY A 7 52.00 -1.61 -29.64
N ALA A 8 51.13 -0.84 -30.29
CA ALA A 8 49.94 -0.28 -29.66
C ALA A 8 48.87 -1.36 -29.58
N GLY A 9 48.87 -2.12 -28.48
CA GLY A 9 47.84 -3.12 -28.16
C GLY A 9 46.55 -2.46 -27.65
N GLY A 10 45.82 -1.78 -28.54
CA GLY A 10 44.46 -1.33 -28.24
C GLY A 10 43.48 -2.49 -28.35
N ARG A 11 42.90 -2.93 -27.24
CA ARG A 11 41.76 -3.87 -27.26
C ARG A 11 40.56 -3.12 -27.83
N PHE A 12 40.28 -3.32 -29.12
CA PHE A 12 39.03 -2.88 -29.73
C PHE A 12 37.89 -3.68 -29.11
N ARG A 13 37.19 -3.08 -28.15
CA ARG A 13 35.99 -3.65 -27.53
C ARG A 13 34.85 -3.44 -28.53
N LEU A 14 34.43 -4.51 -29.20
CA LEU A 14 33.25 -4.46 -30.07
C LEU A 14 32.07 -3.93 -29.26
N PRO A 15 31.32 -2.92 -29.74
CA PRO A 15 30.05 -2.57 -29.16
C PRO A 15 29.12 -3.78 -29.32
N ASP A 16 28.64 -4.27 -28.19
CA ASP A 16 27.66 -5.35 -28.08
C ASP A 16 26.46 -5.01 -28.99
N ARG A 17 26.28 -5.79 -30.06
CA ARG A 17 25.10 -5.67 -30.93
C ARG A 17 23.93 -6.33 -30.23
N ARG A 18 23.38 -5.66 -29.21
CA ARG A 18 22.08 -6.05 -28.67
C ARG A 18 21.04 -5.91 -29.80
N PRO A 19 20.24 -6.96 -30.09
CA PRO A 19 19.13 -6.81 -31.01
C PRO A 19 18.21 -5.70 -30.51
N LEU A 20 17.93 -4.72 -31.38
CA LEU A 20 17.16 -3.50 -31.12
C LEU A 20 15.65 -3.76 -30.93
N GLY A 21 15.30 -4.75 -30.10
CA GLY A 21 13.92 -5.14 -29.80
C GLY A 21 13.66 -5.42 -28.32
N GLU A 22 14.70 -5.49 -27.48
CA GLU A 22 14.59 -5.69 -26.03
C GLU A 22 15.19 -4.47 -25.31
N ALA A 23 14.74 -3.28 -25.72
CA ALA A 23 14.98 -2.08 -24.95
C ALA A 23 14.42 -2.32 -23.55
N ALA A 24 15.22 -2.01 -22.52
CA ALA A 24 14.92 -2.26 -21.13
C ALA A 24 13.52 -1.73 -20.73
N VAL A 25 12.50 -2.58 -20.83
CA VAL A 25 11.20 -2.32 -20.22
C VAL A 25 11.41 -2.60 -18.75
N GLU A 26 11.89 -1.58 -18.08
CA GLU A 26 12.09 -1.57 -16.65
C GLU A 26 10.71 -1.54 -16.00
N THR A 27 10.31 -2.67 -15.44
CA THR A 27 8.95 -2.91 -14.95
C THR A 27 8.94 -2.69 -13.44
N ARG A 28 7.90 -2.01 -12.96
CA ARG A 28 7.68 -1.81 -11.51
C ARG A 28 6.95 -3.02 -10.92
N ILE A 29 7.44 -3.45 -9.76
CA ILE A 29 7.03 -4.65 -9.04
C ILE A 29 6.54 -4.23 -7.65
N ASP A 30 5.56 -4.95 -7.12
CA ASP A 30 5.17 -4.84 -5.73
C ASP A 30 6.23 -5.47 -4.81
N ARG A 31 6.97 -4.60 -4.10
CA ARG A 31 8.06 -4.99 -3.19
C ARG A 31 7.56 -5.76 -1.98
N ASP A 32 6.44 -5.32 -1.41
CA ASP A 32 5.88 -5.93 -0.20
C ASP A 32 5.32 -7.29 -0.55
N ARG A 33 4.67 -7.41 -1.70
CA ARG A 33 4.20 -8.70 -2.21
C ARG A 33 5.32 -9.70 -2.47
N LEU A 34 6.42 -9.24 -3.06
CA LEU A 34 7.61 -10.08 -3.28
C LEU A 34 8.18 -10.58 -1.94
N ARG A 35 8.29 -9.69 -0.95
CA ARG A 35 8.78 -10.05 0.39
C ARG A 35 7.86 -11.04 1.10
N ASP A 36 6.54 -10.83 1.01
CA ASP A 36 5.54 -11.73 1.58
C ASP A 36 5.62 -13.13 0.97
N LEU A 37 5.71 -13.22 -0.36
CA LEU A 37 5.83 -14.50 -1.07
C LEU A 37 7.12 -15.24 -0.67
N ARG A 38 8.23 -14.50 -0.50
CA ARG A 38 9.49 -15.05 -0.02
C ARG A 38 9.37 -15.61 1.41
N GLN A 39 8.72 -14.88 2.31
CA GLN A 39 8.52 -15.28 3.70
C GLN A 39 7.56 -16.46 3.87
N LYS A 40 6.57 -16.60 2.99
CA LYS A 40 5.66 -17.76 2.97
C LYS A 40 6.38 -19.08 2.64
N ARG A 41 7.54 -19.02 1.98
CA ARG A 41 8.34 -20.18 1.57
C ARG A 41 9.65 -20.34 2.36
N PRO A 42 9.65 -19.90 3.63
CA PRO A 42 10.84 -19.59 4.45
C PRO A 42 12.16 -19.30 3.72
N MET A 43 12.15 -18.48 2.66
CA MET A 43 13.35 -18.25 1.85
C MET A 43 14.16 -17.05 2.33
N THR A 44 15.49 -17.18 2.39
CA THR A 44 16.40 -16.04 2.55
C THR A 44 16.57 -15.29 1.22
N GLN A 45 17.16 -14.09 1.24
CA GLN A 45 17.46 -13.36 0.01
C GLN A 45 18.49 -14.10 -0.85
N GLU A 46 19.46 -14.76 -0.21
CA GLU A 46 20.43 -15.64 -0.86
C GLU A 46 19.74 -16.86 -1.46
N GLY A 47 18.85 -17.54 -0.72
CA GLY A 47 18.13 -18.70 -1.24
C GLY A 47 17.23 -18.37 -2.43
N LEU A 48 16.59 -17.19 -2.44
CA LEU A 48 15.82 -16.74 -3.60
C LEU A 48 16.74 -16.42 -4.79
N ALA A 49 17.91 -15.83 -4.54
CA ALA A 49 18.90 -15.56 -5.56
C ALA A 49 19.41 -16.86 -6.22
N ASP A 50 19.69 -17.87 -5.42
CA ASP A 50 20.14 -19.19 -5.89
C ASP A 50 19.09 -19.87 -6.78
N LEU A 51 17.82 -19.90 -6.34
CA LEU A 51 16.74 -20.51 -7.14
C LEU A 51 16.40 -19.72 -8.41
N SER A 52 16.51 -18.40 -8.38
CA SER A 52 16.23 -17.55 -9.54
C SER A 52 17.42 -17.40 -10.50
N GLY A 53 18.59 -17.90 -10.13
CA GLY A 53 19.83 -17.71 -10.88
C GLY A 53 20.27 -16.25 -10.96
N LEU A 54 19.86 -15.42 -10.00
CA LEU A 54 20.21 -14.00 -9.91
C LEU A 54 21.24 -13.77 -8.81
N HIS A 55 21.97 -12.66 -8.87
CA HIS A 55 22.88 -12.30 -7.80
C HIS A 55 22.11 -11.80 -6.56
N PRO A 56 22.51 -12.13 -5.31
CA PRO A 56 21.81 -11.69 -4.09
C PRO A 56 21.61 -10.17 -4.01
N ARG A 57 22.59 -9.39 -4.48
CA ARG A 57 22.50 -7.93 -4.58
C ARG A 57 21.43 -7.43 -5.55
N THR A 58 21.11 -8.22 -6.58
CA THR A 58 20.02 -7.92 -7.52
C THR A 58 18.68 -8.09 -6.81
N ILE A 59 18.49 -9.18 -6.06
CA ILE A 59 17.28 -9.40 -5.25
C ILE A 59 17.11 -8.28 -4.21
N GLN A 60 18.16 -7.95 -3.46
CA GLN A 60 18.14 -6.83 -2.52
C GLN A 60 17.78 -5.50 -3.19
N ARG A 61 18.34 -5.22 -4.38
CA ARG A 61 18.00 -4.00 -5.12
C ARG A 61 16.54 -4.02 -5.54
N ILE A 62 16.03 -5.14 -6.06
CA ILE A 62 14.64 -5.26 -6.49
C ILE A 62 13.68 -5.11 -5.30
N GLU A 63 13.96 -5.74 -4.16
CA GLU A 63 13.16 -5.58 -2.93
C GLU A 63 13.19 -4.14 -2.40
N ARG A 64 14.26 -3.37 -2.67
CA ARG A 64 14.38 -1.96 -2.21
C ARG A 64 13.81 -0.96 -3.22
N SER A 65 14.15 -1.06 -4.50
CA SER A 65 13.74 -0.12 -5.54
C SER A 65 12.37 -0.45 -6.14
N GLY A 66 11.99 -1.73 -6.16
CA GLY A 66 10.76 -2.20 -6.81
C GLY A 66 10.84 -2.19 -8.33
N ILE A 67 12.06 -2.23 -8.86
CA ILE A 67 12.33 -2.01 -10.28
C ILE A 67 13.26 -3.11 -10.80
N ALA A 68 12.86 -3.80 -11.87
CA ALA A 68 13.68 -4.83 -12.52
C ALA A 68 13.37 -4.97 -14.02
N SER A 69 14.22 -5.70 -14.74
CA SER A 69 13.93 -6.12 -16.11
C SER A 69 12.89 -7.24 -16.12
N VAL A 70 12.08 -7.30 -17.19
CA VAL A 70 11.09 -8.38 -17.41
C VAL A 70 11.71 -9.78 -17.27
N GLN A 71 12.95 -9.96 -17.74
CA GLN A 71 13.68 -11.22 -17.60
C GLN A 71 13.94 -11.58 -16.14
N SER A 72 14.37 -10.61 -15.33
CA SER A 72 14.63 -10.82 -13.89
C SER A 72 13.34 -11.18 -13.16
N ILE A 73 12.22 -10.51 -13.49
CA ILE A 73 10.90 -10.79 -12.94
C ILE A 73 10.47 -12.21 -13.27
N ARG A 74 10.64 -12.63 -14.53
CA ARG A 74 10.29 -13.99 -14.96
C ARG A 74 11.10 -15.06 -14.23
N CYS A 75 12.39 -14.82 -14.00
CA CYS A 75 13.22 -15.72 -13.20
C CYS A 75 12.73 -15.81 -11.75
N ILE A 76 12.41 -14.68 -11.13
CA ILE A 76 11.89 -14.63 -9.75
C ILE A 76 10.51 -15.30 -9.66
N ALA A 77 9.62 -15.04 -10.61
CA ALA A 77 8.28 -15.63 -10.69
C ALA A 77 8.35 -17.17 -10.80
N ARG A 78 9.27 -17.69 -11.64
CA ARG A 78 9.53 -19.12 -11.75
C ARG A 78 10.09 -19.71 -10.46
N ALA A 79 11.07 -19.07 -9.84
CA ALA A 79 11.64 -19.53 -8.57
C ALA A 79 10.60 -19.53 -7.43
N LEU A 80 9.68 -18.57 -7.47
CA LEU A 80 8.55 -18.48 -6.55
C LEU A 80 7.31 -19.22 -7.06
N GLU A 81 7.38 -20.03 -8.12
CA GLU A 81 6.26 -20.77 -8.72
C GLU A 81 4.94 -19.98 -8.74
N VAL A 82 5.01 -18.71 -9.13
CA VAL A 82 3.86 -17.81 -9.26
C VAL A 82 3.85 -17.22 -10.66
N ASP A 83 2.69 -16.74 -11.07
CA ASP A 83 2.58 -15.99 -12.31
C ASP A 83 3.23 -14.60 -12.21
N VAL A 84 3.69 -14.06 -13.33
CA VAL A 84 4.33 -12.73 -13.40
C VAL A 84 3.37 -11.63 -12.92
N SER A 85 2.08 -11.73 -13.24
CA SER A 85 1.06 -10.76 -12.82
C SER A 85 0.81 -10.76 -11.31
N ALA A 86 1.27 -11.77 -10.57
CA ALA A 86 1.18 -11.79 -9.11
C ALA A 86 2.25 -10.92 -8.43
N LEU A 87 3.31 -10.55 -9.17
CA LEU A 87 4.40 -9.68 -8.71
C LEU A 87 4.24 -8.24 -9.19
N GLU A 88 3.43 -8.02 -10.23
CA GLU A 88 3.12 -6.68 -10.73
C GLU A 88 2.30 -5.88 -9.70
N LEU A 89 2.47 -4.55 -9.70
CA LEU A 89 1.71 -3.64 -8.85
C LEU A 89 0.22 -3.77 -9.15
N GLN A 90 -0.53 -4.36 -8.22
CA GLN A 90 -1.99 -4.33 -8.24
C GLN A 90 -2.46 -3.13 -7.42
N PRO A 91 -2.99 -2.06 -8.03
CA PRO A 91 -3.61 -1.00 -7.26
C PRO A 91 -4.89 -1.56 -6.62
N GLY A 92 -4.92 -1.77 -5.30
CA GLY A 92 -6.20 -1.81 -4.58
C GLY A 92 -6.47 -2.91 -3.53
N LYS A 93 -5.51 -3.70 -3.04
CA LYS A 93 -5.81 -4.70 -1.98
C LYS A 93 -5.73 -4.16 -0.55
N ASP A 94 -4.97 -3.11 -0.37
CA ASP A 94 -4.77 -2.33 0.85
C ASP A 94 -5.96 -1.39 1.13
N ILE A 95 -6.60 -0.90 0.07
CA ILE A 95 -7.76 -0.01 0.17
C ILE A 95 -8.97 -0.69 0.87
N GLU A 96 -9.20 -1.98 0.66
CA GLU A 96 -10.39 -2.65 1.18
C GLU A 96 -10.37 -2.79 2.72
N LYS A 97 -9.21 -3.12 3.30
CA LYS A 97 -9.07 -3.30 4.76
C LYS A 97 -9.15 -1.97 5.50
N ASP A 98 -8.54 -0.93 4.94
CA ASP A 98 -8.55 0.41 5.55
C ASP A 98 -9.96 1.00 5.58
N ASN A 99 -10.76 0.77 4.54
CA ASN A 99 -12.15 1.21 4.50
C ASN A 99 -13.03 0.46 5.52
N ALA A 100 -12.83 -0.85 5.67
CA ALA A 100 -13.56 -1.65 6.65
C ALA A 100 -13.25 -1.20 8.09
N PHE A 101 -11.97 -0.99 8.42
CA PHE A 101 -11.56 -0.52 9.75
C PHE A 101 -12.07 0.90 10.04
N ARG A 102 -11.96 1.81 9.06
CA ARG A 102 -12.48 3.19 9.18
C ARG A 102 -13.99 3.20 9.37
N SER A 103 -14.72 2.32 8.69
CA SER A 103 -16.18 2.19 8.83
C SER A 103 -16.58 1.79 10.25
N VAL A 104 -15.95 0.74 10.81
CA VAL A 104 -16.22 0.31 12.19
C VAL A 104 -15.85 1.39 13.21
N ALA A 105 -14.69 2.05 13.04
CA ALA A 105 -14.25 3.13 13.92
C ALA A 105 -15.23 4.31 13.92
N ASN A 106 -15.81 4.65 12.78
CA ASN A 106 -16.78 5.75 12.67
C ASN A 106 -18.13 5.40 13.30
N VAL A 107 -18.61 4.16 13.15
CA VAL A 107 -19.81 3.67 13.83
C VAL A 107 -19.62 3.69 15.35
N LEU A 108 -18.46 3.24 15.83
CA LEU A 108 -18.16 3.21 17.27
C LEU A 108 -18.05 4.63 17.86
N ARG A 109 -17.42 5.57 17.14
CA ARG A 109 -17.37 6.99 17.55
C ARG A 109 -18.75 7.63 17.57
N GLY A 110 -19.59 7.36 16.56
CA GLY A 110 -20.96 7.87 16.51
C GLY A 110 -21.84 7.33 17.63
N ALA A 111 -21.80 6.01 17.87
CA ALA A 111 -22.54 5.37 18.94
C ALA A 111 -22.09 5.87 20.33
N GLY A 112 -20.77 5.94 20.57
CA GLY A 112 -20.22 6.43 21.85
C GLY A 112 -20.62 7.87 22.16
N ALA A 113 -20.60 8.76 21.15
CA ALA A 113 -21.05 10.14 21.33
C ALA A 113 -22.55 10.23 21.66
N ALA A 114 -23.40 9.40 21.04
CA ALA A 114 -24.83 9.34 21.33
C ALA A 114 -25.11 8.84 22.76
N PHE A 115 -24.43 7.78 23.19
CA PHE A 115 -24.57 7.24 24.56
C PHE A 115 -24.09 8.22 25.63
N LEU A 116 -22.93 8.86 25.42
CA LEU A 116 -22.42 9.89 26.32
C LEU A 116 -23.40 11.06 26.42
N TRP A 117 -23.99 11.45 25.29
CA TRP A 117 -24.96 12.52 25.25
C TRP A 117 -26.27 12.20 25.99
N VAL A 118 -26.84 11.01 25.76
CA VAL A 118 -28.04 10.54 26.48
C VAL A 118 -27.78 10.44 27.99
N ALA A 119 -26.61 9.93 28.39
CA ALA A 119 -26.22 9.87 29.81
C ALA A 119 -26.11 11.26 30.45
N LEU A 120 -25.55 12.24 29.72
CA LEU A 120 -25.42 13.61 30.19
C LEU A 120 -26.79 14.31 30.31
N SER A 121 -27.70 14.08 29.36
CA SER A 121 -29.09 14.54 29.44
C SER A 121 -29.87 13.90 30.59
N ALA A 122 -29.67 12.60 30.85
CA ALA A 122 -30.30 11.91 31.97
C ALA A 122 -29.82 12.45 33.33
N LEU A 123 -28.54 12.80 33.45
CA LEU A 123 -27.98 13.40 34.67
C LEU A 123 -28.60 14.77 34.99
N VAL A 124 -28.88 15.59 33.97
CA VAL A 124 -29.58 16.88 34.13
C VAL A 124 -31.02 16.69 34.63
N TRP A 125 -31.68 15.60 34.24
CA TRP A 125 -33.06 15.30 34.63
C TRP A 125 -33.20 14.90 36.10
N THR A 126 -32.24 14.17 36.67
CA THR A 126 -32.35 13.63 38.04
C THR A 126 -32.14 14.65 39.16
N GLY A 127 -31.80 15.91 38.84
CA GLY A 127 -31.29 16.89 39.81
C GLY A 127 -32.20 18.05 40.20
N ASN A 128 -33.31 18.35 39.50
CA ASN A 128 -34.07 19.58 39.79
C ASN A 128 -35.54 19.52 39.36
N SER A 129 -36.49 19.89 40.24
CA SER A 129 -37.95 19.86 39.98
C SER A 129 -38.44 20.94 39.00
N GLU A 130 -37.56 21.85 38.57
CA GLU A 130 -37.80 22.81 37.48
C GLU A 130 -36.96 22.51 36.21
N GLY A 131 -36.21 21.39 36.20
CA GLY A 131 -35.19 21.08 35.20
C GLY A 131 -35.68 20.67 33.81
N GLY A 132 -36.99 20.47 33.62
CA GLY A 132 -37.55 19.95 32.36
C GLY A 132 -37.28 20.83 31.14
N ALA A 133 -37.34 22.15 31.29
CA ALA A 133 -37.10 23.09 30.20
C ALA A 133 -35.63 23.12 29.76
N LEU A 134 -34.70 23.13 30.72
CA LEU A 134 -33.26 23.09 30.43
C LEU A 134 -32.85 21.74 29.84
N ALA A 135 -33.42 20.64 30.34
CA ALA A 135 -33.20 19.31 29.78
C ALA A 135 -33.67 19.22 28.32
N ALA A 136 -34.82 19.81 27.97
CA ALA A 136 -35.34 19.84 26.62
C ALA A 136 -34.45 20.64 25.65
N VAL A 137 -33.91 21.79 26.08
CA VAL A 137 -33.00 22.60 25.25
C VAL A 137 -31.68 21.88 25.00
N VAL A 138 -31.09 21.26 26.03
CA VAL A 138 -29.85 20.46 25.89
C VAL A 138 -30.09 19.24 25.00
N ALA A 139 -31.27 18.62 25.12
CA ALA A 139 -31.70 17.51 24.27
C ALA A 139 -31.88 17.94 22.79
N ALA A 140 -32.42 19.14 22.53
CA ALA A 140 -32.57 19.63 21.17
C ALA A 140 -31.22 19.98 20.52
N LEU A 141 -30.35 20.68 21.25
CA LEU A 141 -29.04 21.12 20.74
C LEU A 141 -28.10 19.94 20.44
N GLY A 142 -28.08 18.93 21.32
CA GLY A 142 -27.24 17.76 21.07
C GLY A 142 -27.78 16.82 20.00
N PHE A 143 -29.11 16.69 19.85
CA PHE A 143 -29.69 15.97 18.73
C PHE A 143 -29.32 16.65 17.39
N ALA A 144 -29.40 17.98 17.32
CA ALA A 144 -28.97 18.74 16.15
C ALA A 144 -27.47 18.50 15.84
N SER A 145 -26.61 18.54 16.85
CA SER A 145 -25.17 18.26 16.71
C SER A 145 -24.90 16.83 16.22
N PHE A 146 -25.63 15.84 16.74
CA PHE A 146 -25.55 14.45 16.31
C PHE A 146 -26.01 14.25 14.85
N CYS A 147 -27.13 14.88 14.46
CA CYS A 147 -27.61 14.85 13.08
C CYS A 147 -26.63 15.50 12.10
N VAL A 148 -26.00 16.62 12.48
CA VAL A 148 -24.94 17.25 11.68
C VAL A 148 -23.73 16.34 11.57
N GLY A 149 -23.34 15.66 12.64
CA GLY A 149 -22.27 14.65 12.63
C GLY A 149 -22.55 13.50 11.66
N LEU A 150 -23.78 12.95 11.67
CA LEU A 150 -24.20 11.89 10.74
C LEU A 150 -24.26 12.38 9.28
N TRP A 151 -24.74 13.61 9.04
CA TRP A 151 -24.82 14.18 7.70
C TRP A 151 -23.42 14.43 7.10
N LEU A 152 -22.49 14.98 7.88
CA LEU A 152 -21.10 15.18 7.45
C LEU A 152 -20.39 13.85 7.17
N LEU A 153 -20.68 12.80 7.95
CA LEU A 153 -20.14 11.46 7.72
C LEU A 153 -20.67 10.86 6.41
N GLY A 154 -21.94 11.10 6.07
CA GLY A 154 -22.56 10.69 4.80
C GLY A 154 -22.03 11.46 3.58
N GLU A 155 -21.68 12.73 3.75
CA GLU A 155 -21.12 13.57 2.68
C GLU A 155 -19.69 13.14 2.30
N GLY A 156 -18.86 12.79 3.28
CA GLY A 156 -17.49 12.31 3.05
C GLY A 156 -17.43 11.03 2.23
N ASN A 157 -18.31 10.07 2.55
CA ASN A 157 -18.35 8.79 1.84
C ASN A 157 -18.86 8.93 0.39
N ARG A 158 -19.75 9.90 0.12
CA ARG A 158 -20.23 10.22 -1.24
C ARG A 158 -19.15 10.84 -2.13
N ARG A 159 -18.23 11.63 -1.56
CA ARG A 159 -17.13 12.23 -2.31
C ARG A 159 -16.07 11.20 -2.72
N GLU A 160 -15.81 10.20 -1.88
CA GLU A 160 -14.89 9.10 -2.23
C GLU A 160 -15.48 8.17 -3.30
N ALA A 161 -16.80 8.00 -3.36
CA ALA A 161 -17.46 7.20 -4.39
C ALA A 161 -17.48 7.85 -5.79
N LEU A 162 -17.38 9.19 -5.88
CA LEU A 162 -17.35 9.92 -7.15
C LEU A 162 -15.95 10.06 -7.75
N LEU A 163 -14.89 9.72 -7.00
CA LEU A 163 -13.49 9.80 -7.42
C LEU A 163 -12.89 8.43 -7.79
N ARG A 164 -13.70 7.37 -7.83
CA ARG A 164 -13.37 6.04 -8.37
C ARG A 164 -14.04 5.84 -9.71
#